data_AF-A0AAU5FXV9-F1
#
_entry.id   AF-A0AAU5FXV9-F1
#
_cell.length_a   1.000
_cell.length_b   1.000
_cell.length_c   1.000
_cell.angle_alpha   90.00
_cell.angle_beta   90.00
_cell.angle_gamma   90.00
#
_symmetry.space_group_name_H-M   'P 1'
#
loop_
_entity.id
_entity.type
_entity.pdbx_description
1 polymer ?
#
loop_
_entity_poly.entity_id
_entity_poly.type
_entity_poly.pdbx_seq_one_letter_code
_entity_poly.pdbx_strand_id
1 'polypeptide(L)'
;MEIPEIVTVSDARAGLSRILAELSDAGRDADPVVIGAHRKPQGVLLSIEAYEELTGRAARRQALASAAASVEAEGLHISESAIRDGEAYVRGELDAGDLVARAISRHRHRTDLQAG
;
A
#
# COMPACT_ATOMS: atom_id res chain seq x y z
N MET A 1 -11.45 -13.80 -4.14
CA MET A 1 -10.26 -13.38 -4.90
C MET A 1 -9.96 -14.50 -5.86
N GLU A 2 -10.41 -14.36 -7.10
CA GLU A 2 -10.04 -15.32 -8.15
C GLU A 2 -8.55 -15.16 -8.42
N ILE A 3 -7.83 -16.28 -8.48
CA ILE A 3 -6.43 -16.26 -8.87
C ILE A 3 -6.43 -15.94 -10.38
N PRO A 4 -5.72 -14.88 -10.82
CA PRO A 4 -5.63 -14.57 -12.25
C PRO A 4 -5.20 -15.80 -13.04
N GLU A 5 -5.71 -15.95 -14.26
CA GLU A 5 -5.29 -17.03 -15.15
C GLU A 5 -3.75 -17.07 -15.24
N ILE A 6 -3.16 -18.24 -15.01
CA ILE A 6 -1.71 -18.39 -14.98
C ILE A 6 -1.22 -18.52 -16.42
N VAL A 7 -0.54 -17.49 -16.92
CA VAL A 7 0.13 -17.50 -18.21
C VAL A 7 1.34 -18.44 -18.13
N THR A 8 1.47 -19.36 -19.08
CA THR A 8 2.63 -20.25 -19.09
C THR A 8 3.90 -19.45 -19.42
N VAL A 9 5.05 -19.91 -18.94
CA VAL A 9 6.34 -19.30 -19.28
C VAL A 9 6.57 -19.23 -20.80
N SER A 10 6.07 -20.22 -21.57
CA SER A 10 6.20 -20.23 -23.03
C SER A 10 5.35 -19.14 -23.69
N ASP A 11 4.10 -18.98 -23.24
CA ASP A 11 3.18 -17.97 -23.78
C ASP A 11 3.61 -16.57 -23.40
N ALA A 12 4.07 -16.38 -22.15
CA ALA A 12 4.64 -15.13 -21.69
C ALA A 12 5.85 -14.72 -22.53
N ARG A 13 6.73 -15.66 -22.88
CA ARG A 13 7.89 -15.39 -23.75
C ARG A 13 7.48 -15.03 -25.17
N ALA A 14 6.50 -15.74 -25.74
CA ALA A 14 6.03 -15.48 -27.10
C ALA A 14 5.23 -14.17 -27.22
N GLY A 15 4.52 -13.76 -26.16
CA GLY A 15 3.63 -12.61 -26.12
C GLY A 15 4.14 -11.41 -25.33
N LEU A 16 5.40 -11.38 -24.91
CA LEU A 16 5.89 -10.39 -23.94
C LEU A 16 5.62 -8.95 -24.35
N SER A 17 5.89 -8.58 -25.60
CA SER A 17 5.68 -7.21 -26.07
C SER A 17 4.21 -6.78 -25.98
N ARG A 18 3.27 -7.68 -26.26
CA ARG A 18 1.83 -7.42 -26.12
C ARG A 18 1.47 -7.25 -24.65
N ILE A 19 1.94 -8.15 -23.78
CA ILE A 19 1.70 -8.08 -22.34
C ILE A 19 2.20 -6.75 -21.76
N LEU A 20 3.40 -6.32 -22.14
CA LEU A 20 3.96 -5.05 -21.67
C LEU A 20 3.18 -3.84 -22.19
N ALA A 21 2.70 -3.88 -23.44
CA ALA A 21 1.85 -2.83 -23.99
C ALA A 21 0.52 -2.73 -23.23
N GLU A 22 -0.15 -3.86 -23.00
CA GLU A 22 -1.42 -3.92 -22.24
C GLU A 22 -1.24 -3.39 -20.80
N LEU A 23 -0.16 -3.78 -20.12
CA LEU A 23 0.17 -3.26 -18.77
C LEU A 23 0.45 -1.75 -18.80
N SER A 24 1.16 -1.26 -19.81
CA SER A 24 1.47 0.17 -19.94
C SER A 24 0.24 1.00 -20.27
N ASP A 25 -0.65 0.49 -21.12
CA ASP A 25 -1.86 1.21 -21.56
C ASP A 25 -2.87 1.34 -20.42
N ALA A 26 -3.01 0.29 -19.59
CA ALA A 26 -3.90 0.30 -18.43
C ALA A 26 -3.27 0.94 -17.18
N GLY A 27 -1.94 1.05 -17.11
CA GLY A 27 -1.21 1.71 -16.03
C GLY A 27 -1.57 1.15 -14.67
N ARG A 28 -1.98 2.01 -13.71
CA ARG A 28 -2.27 1.60 -12.32
C ARG A 28 -3.40 0.58 -12.20
N ASP A 29 -4.33 0.57 -13.16
CA ASP A 29 -5.54 -0.26 -13.13
C ASP A 29 -5.35 -1.57 -13.91
N ALA A 30 -4.14 -1.83 -14.41
CA ALA A 30 -3.81 -3.05 -15.13
C ALA A 30 -3.89 -4.28 -14.21
N ASP A 31 -4.57 -5.32 -14.68
CA ASP A 31 -4.61 -6.60 -13.98
C ASP A 31 -3.21 -7.25 -13.93
N PRO A 32 -2.76 -7.77 -12.77
CA PRO A 32 -1.48 -8.47 -12.67
C PRO A 32 -1.42 -9.71 -13.55
N VAL A 33 -0.33 -9.86 -14.32
CA VAL A 33 -0.10 -11.06 -15.12
C VAL A 33 0.70 -12.07 -14.31
N VAL A 34 0.06 -13.16 -13.91
CA VAL A 34 0.70 -14.25 -13.17
C VAL A 34 1.35 -15.22 -14.15
N ILE A 35 2.65 -15.45 -14.01
CA ILE A 35 3.43 -16.35 -14.86
C ILE A 35 3.83 -17.59 -14.08
N GLY A 36 3.72 -18.77 -14.69
CA GLY A 36 4.05 -20.02 -14.02
C GLY A 36 4.19 -21.24 -14.92
N ALA A 37 4.45 -22.38 -14.26
CA ALA A 37 4.49 -23.69 -14.88
C ALA A 37 3.16 -24.40 -14.63
N HIS A 38 2.38 -24.64 -15.68
CA HIS A 38 1.02 -25.21 -15.59
C HIS A 38 0.14 -24.41 -14.62
N ARG A 39 -0.23 -25.00 -13.47
CA ARG A 39 -1.09 -24.39 -12.44
C ARG A 39 -0.32 -23.83 -11.26
N LYS A 40 1.01 -23.70 -11.36
CA LYS A 40 1.86 -23.22 -10.26
C LYS A 40 2.37 -21.81 -10.57
N PRO A 41 1.88 -20.77 -9.86
CA PRO A 41 2.43 -19.42 -9.95
C PRO A 41 3.92 -19.40 -9.60
N GLN A 42 4.72 -18.64 -10.34
CA GLN A 42 6.17 -18.49 -10.11
C GLN A 42 6.62 -17.03 -10.11
N GLY A 43 5.94 -16.16 -10.87
CA GLY A 43 6.23 -14.73 -10.91
C GLY A 43 4.98 -13.94 -11.26
N VAL A 44 5.07 -12.62 -11.11
CA VAL A 44 4.02 -11.69 -11.50
C VAL A 44 4.66 -10.53 -12.26
N LEU A 45 3.97 -10.05 -13.30
CA LEU A 45 4.27 -8.79 -13.95
C LEU A 45 3.18 -7.78 -13.58
N LEU A 46 3.63 -6.57 -13.27
CA LEU A 46 2.80 -5.41 -12.96
C LEU A 46 3.22 -4.28 -13.89
N SER A 47 2.32 -3.33 -14.12
CA SER A 47 2.72 -2.01 -14.61
C SER A 47 3.64 -1.34 -13.59
N ILE A 48 4.41 -0.35 -14.04
CA ILE A 48 5.32 0.39 -13.15
C ILE A 48 4.52 1.12 -12.07
N GLU A 49 3.39 1.74 -12.46
CA GLU A 49 2.51 2.47 -11.56
C GLU A 49 1.91 1.55 -10.48
N ALA A 50 1.45 0.36 -10.85
CA ALA A 50 0.93 -0.61 -9.88
C ALA A 50 2.05 -1.14 -8.94
N TYR A 51 3.27 -1.33 -9.46
CA TYR A 51 4.43 -1.71 -8.66
C TYR A 51 4.83 -0.61 -7.66
N GLU A 52 4.86 0.65 -8.10
CA GLU A 52 5.14 1.81 -7.24
C GLU A 52 4.07 1.97 -6.15
N GLU A 53 2.79 1.77 -6.49
CA GLU A 53 1.71 1.78 -5.51
C GLU A 53 1.87 0.66 -4.47
N LEU A 54 2.17 -0.57 -4.93
CA LEU A 54 2.38 -1.72 -4.06
C LEU A 54 3.57 -1.51 -3.11
N THR A 55 4.71 -1.11 -3.64
CA THR A 55 5.94 -0.87 -2.86
C THR A 55 5.80 0.34 -1.94
N GLY A 56 5.15 1.40 -2.40
CA GLY A 56 4.82 2.57 -1.58
C GLY A 56 3.94 2.20 -0.39
N ARG A 57 2.87 1.42 -0.60
CA ARG A 57 2.02 0.92 0.51
C ARG A 57 2.81 0.07 1.52
N ALA A 58 3.71 -0.79 1.04
CA ALA A 58 4.57 -1.60 1.92
C ALA A 58 5.50 -0.72 2.77
N ALA A 59 6.15 0.27 2.16
CA ALA A 59 7.01 1.23 2.86
C ALA A 59 6.22 2.04 3.91
N ARG A 60 5.03 2.56 3.56
CA ARG A 60 4.16 3.28 4.50
C ARG A 60 3.74 2.40 5.68
N ARG A 61 3.41 1.13 5.44
CA ARG A 61 3.06 0.17 6.51
C ARG A 61 4.23 -0.05 7.47
N GLN A 62 5.44 -0.21 6.95
CA GLN A 62 6.64 -0.35 7.77
C GLN A 62 6.90 0.90 8.60
N ALA A 63 6.76 2.09 8.01
CA ALA A 63 6.91 3.36 8.72
C ALA A 63 5.90 3.50 9.87
N LEU A 64 4.62 3.18 9.61
CA LEU A 64 3.58 3.19 10.64
C LEU A 64 3.87 2.19 11.77
N ALA A 65 4.26 0.95 11.44
CA ALA A 65 4.60 -0.06 12.43
C ALA A 65 5.79 0.37 13.31
N SER A 66 6.83 0.95 12.70
CA SER A 66 7.98 1.48 13.44
C SER A 66 7.59 2.62 14.37
N ALA A 67 6.75 3.56 13.91
CA ALA A 67 6.28 4.67 14.74
C ALA A 67 5.42 4.16 15.90
N ALA A 68 4.52 3.20 15.63
CA ALA A 68 3.68 2.59 16.65
C ALA A 68 4.49 1.89 17.75
N ALA A 69 5.49 1.08 17.35
CA ALA A 69 6.38 0.41 18.29
C ALA A 69 7.19 1.38 19.15
N SER A 70 7.58 2.54 18.60
CA SER A 70 8.28 3.58 19.36
C SER A 70 7.38 4.18 20.45
N VAL A 71 6.10 4.44 20.15
CA VAL A 71 5.13 4.96 21.12
C VAL A 71 4.87 3.96 22.25
N GLU A 72 4.71 2.69 21.90
CA GLU A 72 4.53 1.61 22.89
C GLU A 72 5.77 1.43 23.79
N ALA A 73 6.97 1.58 23.24
CA ALA A 73 8.23 1.50 24.00
C ALA A 73 8.34 2.60 25.07
N GLU A 74 7.67 3.73 24.88
CA GLU A 74 7.56 4.81 25.86
C GLU A 74 6.41 4.60 26.87
N GLY A 75 5.71 3.46 26.80
CA GLY A 75 4.55 3.16 27.67
C GLY A 75 3.30 3.95 27.31
N LEU A 76 3.25 4.54 26.11
CA LEU A 76 2.11 5.31 25.62
C LEU A 76 1.18 4.43 24.77
N HIS A 77 -0.08 4.84 24.68
CA HIS A 77 -1.09 4.15 23.87
C HIS A 77 -1.52 5.00 22.67
N ILE A 78 -1.61 4.35 21.51
CA ILE A 78 -2.07 4.97 20.27
C ILE A 78 -3.60 5.04 20.29
N SER A 79 -4.16 6.23 20.17
CA SER A 79 -5.61 6.42 20.08
C SER A 79 -6.21 5.74 18.83
N GLU A 80 -7.45 5.27 18.89
CA GLU A 80 -8.17 4.72 17.72
C GLU A 80 -8.18 5.67 16.52
N SER A 81 -8.33 6.97 16.77
CA SER A 81 -8.27 7.99 15.71
C SER A 81 -6.92 8.05 14.99
N ALA A 82 -5.81 7.81 15.71
CA ALA A 82 -4.48 7.76 15.13
C ALA A 82 -4.27 6.47 14.33
N ILE A 83 -4.84 5.34 14.79
CA ILE A 83 -4.84 4.08 14.03
C ILE A 83 -5.56 4.30 12.70
N ARG A 84 -6.76 4.91 12.72
CA ARG A 84 -7.55 5.17 11.50
C ARG A 84 -6.81 6.06 10.49
N ASP A 85 -6.23 7.16 10.95
CA ASP A 85 -5.45 8.05 10.08
C ASP A 85 -4.18 7.35 9.56
N GLY A 86 -3.53 6.53 10.39
CA GLY A 86 -2.39 5.70 9.98
C GLY A 86 -2.75 4.68 8.90
N GLU A 87 -3.89 4.00 9.02
CA GLU A 87 -4.38 3.09 7.98
C GLU A 87 -4.70 3.80 6.67
N ALA A 88 -5.32 4.99 6.74
CA ALA A 88 -5.57 5.83 5.56
C ALA A 88 -4.24 6.24 4.88
N TYR A 89 -3.22 6.58 5.67
CA TYR A 89 -1.88 6.83 5.17
C TYR A 89 -1.28 5.61 4.48
N VAL A 90 -1.38 4.41 5.08
CA VAL A 90 -0.89 3.17 4.48
C VAL A 90 -1.57 2.88 3.14
N ARG A 91 -2.88 3.13 3.03
CA ARG A 91 -3.63 2.98 1.76
C ARG A 91 -3.30 4.05 0.72
N GLY A 92 -2.63 5.14 1.10
CA GLY A 92 -2.33 6.28 0.24
C GLY A 92 -3.50 7.26 0.09
N GLU A 93 -4.54 7.13 0.94
CA GLU A 93 -5.69 8.04 1.01
C GLU A 93 -5.37 9.32 1.81
N LEU A 94 -4.28 9.28 2.57
CA LEU A 94 -3.78 10.39 3.38
C LEU A 94 -2.28 10.53 3.12
N ASP A 95 -1.80 11.73 2.84
CA ASP A 95 -0.36 11.96 2.77
C ASP A 95 0.24 12.15 4.18
N ALA A 96 1.57 12.17 4.26
CA ALA A 96 2.26 12.30 5.54
C ALA A 96 2.05 13.68 6.20
N GLY A 97 1.93 14.75 5.41
CA GLY A 97 1.69 16.11 5.89
C GLY A 97 0.30 16.23 6.51
N ASP A 98 -0.71 15.69 5.84
CA ASP A 98 -2.09 15.64 6.33
C ASP A 98 -2.22 14.78 7.58
N LEU A 99 -1.52 13.63 7.64
CA LEU A 99 -1.46 12.79 8.83
C LEU A 99 -0.93 13.59 10.04
N VAL A 100 0.15 14.35 9.85
CA VAL A 100 0.72 15.21 10.89
C VAL A 100 -0.24 16.34 11.27
N ALA A 101 -0.84 17.03 10.29
CA ALA A 101 -1.78 18.12 10.52
C ALA A 101 -3.00 17.66 11.35
N ARG A 102 -3.56 16.49 11.01
CA ARG A 102 -4.67 15.87 11.78
C ARG A 102 -4.26 15.51 13.20
N ALA A 103 -3.07 14.94 13.39
CA ALA A 103 -2.56 14.62 14.72
C ALA A 103 -2.41 15.87 15.60
N ILE A 104 -1.85 16.96 15.05
CA ILE A 104 -1.68 18.24 15.75
C ILE A 104 -3.03 18.87 16.10
N SER A 105 -3.96 18.95 15.15
CA SER A 105 -5.31 19.50 15.39
C SER A 105 -6.01 18.74 16.52
N ARG A 106 -5.94 17.41 16.51
CA ARG A 106 -6.54 16.56 17.53
C ARG A 106 -5.96 16.80 18.92
N HIS A 107 -4.64 16.98 19.01
CA HIS A 107 -3.99 17.26 20.29
C HIS A 107 -4.43 18.63 20.85
N ARG A 108 -4.49 19.66 20.01
CA ARG A 108 -4.93 21.01 20.42
C ARG A 108 -6.36 21.01 20.98
N HIS A 109 -7.30 20.37 20.28
CA HIS A 109 -8.68 20.25 20.76
C HIS A 109 -8.82 19.51 22.10
N ARG A 110 -7.96 18.51 22.35
CA ARG A 110 -7.96 17.78 23.64
C ARG A 110 -7.45 18.65 24.78
N THR A 111 -6.44 19.48 24.54
CA THR A 111 -5.90 20.39 25.55
C THR A 111 -6.93 21.45 25.94
N ASP A 112 -7.69 21.98 24.98
CA ASP A 112 -8.72 22.99 25.25
C ASP A 112 -9.88 22.45 26.09
N LEU A 113 -10.27 21.18 25.90
CA LEU A 113 -11.30 20.51 26.70
C LEU A 113 -10.87 20.17 28.13
N GLN A 114 -9.57 20.14 28.43
CA GLN A 114 -9.04 19.87 29.78
C GLN A 114 -8.79 21.14 30.60
N ALA A 115 -8.86 22.31 29.98
CA ALA A 115 -8.55 23.60 30.61
C ALA A 115 -9.78 24.43 31.01
N GLY A 116 -11.00 23.93 30.79
CA GLY A 116 -12.28 24.54 31.19
C GLY A 116 -13.03 23.66 32.19
#